data_AF-A0A8T6H9N1-F1
#
_entry.id   AF-A0A8T6H9N1-F1
#
_cell.length_a   1.000
_cell.length_b   1.000
_cell.length_c   1.000
_cell.angle_alpha   90.00
_cell.angle_beta   90.00
_cell.angle_gamma   90.00
#
_symmetry.space_group_name_H-M   'P 1'
#
loop_
_entity.id
_entity.type
_entity.pdbx_description
1 polymer ?
#
loop_
_entity_poly.entity_id
_entity_poly.type
_entity_poly.pdbx_seq_one_letter_code
_entity_poly.pdbx_strand_id
1 'polypeptide(L)'
;MAQATHHESGHHSNTVRLLGREITVEGGIYTVVFGALAVLTVIEVVSAEVLKGAIHDIPSAAVTLQAIKAVLLLGIAIIKSSLVIWFYMHLREEKPLIAIVILLPLLVASLSIMFLLAIPPLGYSL
;
A
#
# COMPACT_ATOMS: atom_id res chain seq x y z
N MET A 1 3.78 -45.03 30.92
CA MET A 1 3.21 -43.67 31.05
C MET A 1 3.82 -42.83 29.94
N ALA A 2 3.05 -42.58 28.87
CA ALA A 2 3.53 -41.84 27.70
C ALA A 2 3.50 -40.34 28.02
N GLN A 3 4.68 -39.71 27.97
CA GLN A 3 4.84 -38.27 28.13
C GLN A 3 4.34 -37.58 26.86
N ALA A 4 3.26 -36.81 26.96
CA ALA A 4 2.79 -35.96 25.88
C ALA A 4 3.78 -34.82 25.68
N THR A 5 4.58 -34.91 24.62
CA THR A 5 5.41 -33.80 24.14
C THR A 5 4.48 -32.73 23.57
N HIS A 6 4.24 -31.67 24.34
CA HIS A 6 3.69 -30.42 23.84
C HIS A 6 4.62 -29.90 22.74
N HIS A 7 4.22 -30.06 21.48
CA HIS A 7 4.84 -29.37 20.36
C HIS A 7 4.43 -27.89 20.45
N GLU A 8 5.27 -27.04 21.05
CA GLU A 8 5.22 -25.59 20.83
C GLU A 8 5.72 -25.29 19.41
N SER A 9 4.85 -25.50 18.42
CA SER A 9 5.10 -25.12 17.04
C SER A 9 4.68 -23.66 16.83
N GLY A 10 5.66 -22.77 16.64
CA GLY A 10 5.42 -21.45 16.03
C GLY A 10 5.93 -20.21 16.78
N HIS A 11 7.17 -20.21 17.28
CA HIS A 11 7.79 -18.97 17.75
C HIS A 11 8.16 -18.07 16.55
N HIS A 12 7.26 -17.20 16.12
CA HIS A 12 7.64 -16.05 15.28
C HIS A 12 8.61 -15.19 16.10
N SER A 13 9.84 -15.00 15.61
CA SER A 13 10.85 -14.20 16.29
C SER A 13 10.37 -12.75 16.43
N ASN A 14 10.19 -12.30 17.68
CA ASN A 14 9.88 -10.90 18.02
C ASN A 14 11.06 -9.95 17.78
N THR A 15 12.24 -10.47 17.46
CA THR A 15 13.44 -9.68 17.19
C THR A 15 13.61 -9.47 15.69
N VAL A 16 13.68 -8.20 15.28
CA VAL A 16 13.85 -7.78 13.88
C VAL A 16 15.13 -6.95 13.76
N ARG A 17 15.92 -7.19 12.71
CA ARG A 17 17.07 -6.35 12.36
C ARG A 17 16.64 -5.21 11.45
N LEU A 18 16.56 -4.00 12.00
CA LEU A 18 16.24 -2.77 11.27
C LEU A 18 17.49 -1.88 11.24
N LEU A 19 17.97 -1.55 10.03
CA LEU A 19 19.12 -0.64 9.83
C LEU A 19 20.37 -1.07 10.66
N GLY A 20 20.61 -2.37 10.78
CA GLY A 20 21.74 -2.93 11.52
C GLY A 20 21.55 -3.02 13.04
N ARG A 21 20.40 -2.58 13.57
CA ARG A 21 20.06 -2.67 15.00
C ARG A 21 18.98 -3.73 15.22
N GLU A 22 19.18 -4.57 16.23
CA GLU A 22 18.17 -5.52 16.69
C GLU A 22 17.15 -4.78 17.56
N ILE A 23 15.89 -4.80 17.13
CA ILE A 23 14.77 -4.23 17.85
C ILE A 23 13.80 -5.37 18.13
N THR A 24 13.49 -5.57 19.41
CA THR A 24 12.46 -6.52 19.84
C THR A 24 11.13 -5.76 19.91
N VAL A 25 10.20 -6.14 19.05
CA VAL A 25 8.85 -5.57 18.97
C VAL A 25 7.86 -6.72 19.05
N GLU A 26 6.83 -6.54 19.87
CA GLU A 26 5.75 -7.52 20.00
C GLU A 26 5.05 -7.66 18.64
N GLY A 27 5.06 -8.88 18.08
CA GLY A 27 4.56 -9.16 16.72
C GLY A 27 5.62 -9.09 15.60
N GLY A 28 6.90 -8.88 15.94
CA GLY A 28 8.02 -9.00 15.01
C GLY A 28 7.94 -8.05 13.81
N ILE A 29 8.28 -8.56 12.61
CA ILE A 29 8.35 -7.74 11.39
C ILE A 29 6.99 -7.18 10.97
N TYR A 30 5.89 -7.87 11.28
CA TYR A 30 4.55 -7.45 10.87
C TYR A 30 4.14 -6.14 11.55
N THR A 31 4.42 -5.97 12.84
CA THR A 31 4.14 -4.72 13.58
C THR A 31 4.95 -3.55 13.03
N VAL A 32 6.19 -3.79 12.60
CA VAL A 32 7.04 -2.78 11.97
C VAL A 32 6.45 -2.33 10.63
N VAL A 33 6.08 -3.30 9.78
CA VAL A 33 5.48 -3.01 8.47
C VAL A 33 4.12 -2.33 8.64
N PHE A 34 3.33 -2.72 9.63
CA PHE A 34 2.10 -2.02 10.01
C PHE A 34 2.36 -0.54 10.31
N GLY A 35 3.34 -0.27 11.18
CA GLY A 35 3.76 1.09 11.51
C GLY A 35 4.21 1.88 10.27
N ALA A 36 4.99 1.25 9.39
CA ALA A 36 5.41 1.87 8.14
C ALA A 36 4.22 2.19 7.22
N LEU A 37 3.26 1.29 7.07
CA LEU A 37 2.02 1.51 6.30
C LEU A 37 1.19 2.65 6.90
N ALA A 38 1.09 2.73 8.23
CA ALA A 38 0.40 3.81 8.92
C ALA A 38 1.08 5.16 8.63
N VAL A 39 2.40 5.23 8.76
CA VAL A 39 3.18 6.45 8.44
C VAL A 39 3.01 6.85 6.98
N LEU A 40 3.15 5.91 6.04
CA LEU A 40 2.90 6.18 4.61
C LEU A 40 1.48 6.68 4.36
N THR A 41 0.49 6.23 5.14
CA THR A 41 -0.90 6.67 5.03
C THR A 41 -1.11 8.08 5.53
N VAL A 42 -0.50 8.43 6.66
CA VAL A 42 -0.50 9.81 7.15
C VAL A 42 0.16 10.74 6.12
N ILE A 43 1.33 10.35 5.60
CA ILE A 43 2.04 11.14 4.57
C ILE A 43 1.18 11.32 3.31
N GLU A 44 0.53 10.25 2.84
CA GLU A 44 -0.36 10.31 1.67
C GLU A 44 -1.48 11.31 1.85
N VAL A 45 -2.23 11.21 2.95
CA VAL A 45 -3.39 12.08 3.23
C VAL A 45 -2.95 13.52 3.40
N VAL A 46 -1.89 13.77 4.18
CA VAL A 46 -1.35 15.13 4.38
C VAL A 46 -0.89 15.72 3.06
N SER A 47 -0.15 14.96 2.25
CA SER A 47 0.31 15.43 0.93
C SER A 47 -0.86 15.73 -0.01
N ALA A 48 -1.90 14.88 0.00
CA ALA A 48 -3.07 15.05 -0.84
C ALA A 48 -3.87 16.32 -0.50
N GLU A 49 -4.02 16.64 0.78
CA GLU A 49 -4.71 17.84 1.27
C GLU A 49 -3.87 19.09 1.06
N VAL A 50 -2.56 19.05 1.34
CA VAL A 50 -1.64 20.18 1.13
C VAL A 50 -1.58 20.58 -0.34
N LEU A 51 -1.42 19.62 -1.26
CA LEU A 51 -1.41 19.94 -2.70
C LEU A 51 -2.79 20.41 -3.19
N LYS A 52 -3.89 19.93 -2.60
CA LYS A 52 -5.23 20.41 -2.93
C LYS A 52 -5.40 21.88 -2.56
N GLY A 53 -4.93 22.29 -1.37
CA GLY A 53 -4.88 23.70 -0.98
C GLY A 53 -4.04 24.55 -1.93
N ALA A 54 -2.82 24.08 -2.25
CA ALA A 54 -1.92 24.79 -3.16
C ALA A 54 -2.51 24.98 -4.58
N ILE A 55 -3.26 24.00 -5.09
CA ILE A 55 -3.97 24.10 -6.37
C ILE A 55 -5.05 25.17 -6.34
N HIS A 56 -5.78 25.28 -5.22
CA HIS A 56 -6.82 26.30 -5.04
C HIS A 56 -6.21 27.71 -5.00
N ASP A 57 -5.09 27.88 -4.31
CA ASP A 57 -4.45 29.20 -4.13
C ASP A 57 -3.69 29.68 -5.37
N ILE A 58 -3.17 28.75 -6.20
CA ILE A 58 -2.36 29.07 -7.39
C ILE A 58 -2.98 28.43 -8.64
N PRO A 59 -4.06 29.01 -9.20
CA PRO A 59 -4.78 28.42 -10.33
C PRO A 59 -3.92 28.35 -11.62
N SER A 60 -2.94 29.24 -11.79
CA SER A 60 -2.02 29.22 -12.93
C SER A 60 -1.10 28.00 -12.96
N ALA A 61 -0.86 27.36 -11.82
CA ALA A 61 -0.03 26.16 -11.69
C ALA A 61 -0.87 24.88 -11.49
N ALA A 62 -2.21 24.98 -11.58
CA ALA A 62 -3.12 23.89 -11.23
C ALA A 62 -2.84 22.59 -12.02
N VAL A 63 -2.60 22.69 -13.33
CA VAL A 63 -2.33 21.53 -14.19
C VAL A 63 -1.05 20.80 -13.74
N THR A 64 0.03 21.55 -13.53
CA THR A 64 1.32 20.98 -13.09
C THR A 64 1.22 20.39 -11.69
N LEU A 65 0.58 21.07 -10.75
CA LEU A 65 0.38 20.59 -9.39
C LEU A 65 -0.52 19.34 -9.33
N GLN A 66 -1.55 19.26 -10.17
CA GLN A 66 -2.37 18.06 -10.30
C GLN A 66 -1.56 16.87 -10.82
N ALA A 67 -0.70 17.08 -11.82
CA ALA A 67 0.18 16.02 -12.32
C ALA A 67 1.16 15.56 -11.24
N ILE A 68 1.79 16.48 -10.50
CA ILE A 68 2.68 16.15 -9.38
C ILE A 68 1.93 15.38 -8.29
N LYS A 69 0.71 15.82 -7.93
CA LYS A 69 -0.15 15.13 -6.97
C LYS A 69 -0.41 13.69 -7.42
N ALA A 70 -0.80 13.49 -8.67
CA ALA A 70 -1.10 12.17 -9.21
C ALA A 70 0.14 11.24 -9.15
N VAL A 71 1.30 11.72 -9.59
CA VAL A 71 2.55 10.94 -9.57
C VAL A 71 2.97 10.59 -8.15
N LEU A 72 2.90 11.55 -7.22
CA LEU A 72 3.26 11.35 -5.82
C LEU A 72 2.37 10.30 -5.15
N LEU A 73 1.04 10.44 -5.29
CA LEU A 73 0.08 9.52 -4.67
C LEU A 73 0.15 8.12 -5.30
N LEU A 74 0.36 8.03 -6.62
CA LEU A 74 0.58 6.76 -7.30
C LEU A 74 1.85 6.07 -6.79
N GLY A 75 2.95 6.81 -6.61
CA GLY A 75 4.18 6.28 -6.06
C GLY A 75 3.99 5.71 -4.65
N ILE A 76 3.29 6.43 -3.77
CA ILE A 76 2.98 5.95 -2.41
C ILE A 76 2.09 4.71 -2.46
N ALA A 77 1.08 4.67 -3.33
CA ALA A 77 0.19 3.52 -3.50
C ALA A 77 0.95 2.27 -3.96
N ILE A 78 1.90 2.40 -4.89
CA ILE A 78 2.76 1.29 -5.35
C ILE A 78 3.60 0.75 -4.20
N ILE A 79 4.24 1.63 -3.42
CA ILE A 79 5.06 1.21 -2.27
C ILE A 79 4.18 0.48 -1.24
N LYS A 80 3.04 1.04 -0.85
CA LYS A 80 2.12 0.39 0.11
C LYS A 80 1.65 -0.98 -0.38
N SER A 81 1.21 -1.08 -1.63
CA SER A 81 0.73 -2.34 -2.19
C SER A 81 1.83 -3.40 -2.20
N SER A 82 3.07 -3.02 -2.49
CA SER A 82 4.23 -3.92 -2.46
C SER A 82 4.54 -4.39 -1.03
N LEU A 83 4.48 -3.50 -0.04
CA LEU A 83 4.63 -3.87 1.39
C LEU A 83 3.55 -4.86 1.82
N VAL A 84 2.29 -4.63 1.42
CA VAL A 84 1.18 -5.55 1.74
C VAL A 84 1.36 -6.89 1.05
N ILE A 85 1.73 -6.92 -0.23
CA ILE A 85 1.92 -8.16 -0.99
C ILE A 85 3.06 -9.00 -0.40
N TRP A 86 4.19 -8.38 -0.03
CA TRP A 86 5.33 -9.14 0.48
C TRP A 86 5.22 -9.59 1.93
N PHE A 87 4.58 -8.80 2.79
CA PHE A 87 4.56 -9.07 4.22
C PHE A 87 3.20 -9.51 4.76
N TYR A 88 2.09 -9.18 4.11
CA TYR A 88 0.76 -9.54 4.58
C TYR A 88 0.06 -10.58 3.73
N MET A 89 0.39 -10.67 2.45
CA MET A 89 -0.06 -11.78 1.62
C MET A 89 0.96 -12.92 1.68
N HIS A 90 0.50 -14.11 2.05
CA HIS A 90 1.34 -15.32 2.16
C HIS A 90 1.75 -15.90 0.79
N LEU A 91 1.75 -15.07 -0.26
CA LEU A 91 2.01 -15.45 -1.65
C LEU A 91 3.39 -16.08 -1.87
N ARG A 92 4.35 -15.79 -0.98
CA ARG A 92 5.67 -16.40 -1.03
C ARG A 92 5.65 -17.88 -0.61
N GLU A 93 4.74 -18.25 0.28
CA GLU A 93 4.67 -19.60 0.89
C GLU A 93 3.55 -20.45 0.29
N GLU A 94 2.61 -19.82 -0.41
CA GLU A 94 1.46 -20.48 -1.03
C GLU A 94 1.65 -20.82 -2.53
N LYS A 95 0.67 -21.55 -3.08
CA LYS A 95 0.69 -21.97 -4.49
C LYS A 95 0.73 -20.75 -5.42
N PRO A 96 1.54 -20.78 -6.50
CA PRO A 96 1.68 -19.66 -7.43
C PRO A 96 0.37 -19.25 -8.12
N LEU A 97 -0.63 -20.15 -8.14
CA LEU A 97 -1.97 -19.86 -8.65
C LEU A 97 -2.70 -18.78 -7.84
N ILE A 98 -2.37 -18.59 -6.56
CA ILE A 98 -2.96 -17.54 -5.71
C ILE A 98 -2.40 -16.16 -6.08
N ALA A 99 -1.17 -16.10 -6.61
CA ALA A 99 -0.62 -14.84 -7.16
C ALA A 99 -1.39 -14.33 -8.38
N ILE A 100 -2.03 -15.23 -9.14
CA ILE A 100 -2.91 -14.86 -10.27
C ILE A 100 -4.15 -14.09 -9.77
N VAL A 101 -4.60 -14.33 -8.54
CA VAL A 101 -5.76 -13.62 -7.96
C VAL A 101 -5.49 -12.12 -7.84
N ILE A 102 -4.23 -11.67 -7.71
CA ILE A 102 -3.86 -10.24 -7.75
C ILE A 102 -4.16 -9.60 -9.12
N LEU A 103 -4.12 -10.38 -10.20
CA LEU A 103 -4.41 -9.85 -11.53
C LEU A 103 -5.88 -9.46 -11.68
N LEU A 104 -6.79 -10.05 -10.92
CA LEU A 104 -8.22 -9.75 -11.00
C LEU A 104 -8.54 -8.29 -10.62
N PRO A 105 -8.19 -7.77 -9.42
CA PRO A 105 -8.42 -6.36 -9.10
C PRO A 105 -7.63 -5.41 -10.02
N LEU A 106 -6.44 -5.81 -10.49
CA LEU A 106 -5.66 -5.01 -11.44
C LEU A 106 -6.38 -4.88 -12.79
N LEU A 107 -6.97 -5.97 -13.28
CA LEU A 107 -7.75 -6.00 -14.52
C LEU A 107 -9.00 -5.13 -14.37
N VAL A 108 -9.72 -5.24 -13.25
CA VAL A 108 -10.91 -4.39 -12.99
C VAL A 108 -10.53 -2.92 -12.93
N ALA A 109 -9.43 -2.57 -12.25
CA ALA A 109 -8.93 -1.19 -12.19
C ALA A 109 -8.56 -0.66 -13.58
N SER A 110 -7.84 -1.46 -14.38
CA SER A 110 -7.45 -1.10 -15.75
C SER A 110 -8.66 -0.87 -16.65
N LEU A 111 -9.65 -1.77 -16.62
CA LEU A 111 -10.91 -1.60 -17.36
C LEU A 111 -11.67 -0.35 -16.90
N SER A 112 -11.68 -0.06 -15.60
CA SER A 112 -12.33 1.14 -15.05
C SER A 112 -11.66 2.41 -15.55
N ILE A 113 -10.32 2.45 -15.61
CA ILE A 113 -9.56 3.58 -16.13
C ILE A 113 -9.83 3.75 -17.63
N MET A 114 -9.78 2.67 -18.41
CA MET A 114 -10.09 2.71 -19.85
C MET A 114 -11.51 3.25 -20.10
N PHE A 115 -12.48 2.82 -19.30
CA PHE A 115 -13.85 3.31 -19.37
C PHE A 115 -13.94 4.82 -19.08
N LEU A 116 -13.28 5.29 -18.02
CA LEU A 116 -13.24 6.72 -17.67
C LEU A 116 -12.56 7.58 -18.75
N LEU A 117 -11.53 7.05 -19.42
CA LEU A 117 -10.86 7.73 -20.53
C LEU A 117 -11.70 7.75 -21.81
N ALA A 118 -12.54 6.74 -22.03
CA ALA A 118 -13.38 6.64 -23.22
C ALA A 118 -14.60 7.57 -23.18
N ILE A 119 -15.08 7.94 -21.98
CA ILE A 119 -16.23 8.84 -21.83
C ILE A 119 -15.75 10.29 -21.78
N PRO A 120 -16.09 11.13 -22.79
CA PRO A 120 -15.72 12.54 -22.75
C PRO A 120 -16.49 13.24 -21.61
N PRO A 121 -15.84 14.14 -20.85
CA PRO A 121 -16.48 14.89 -19.76
C PRO A 121 -17.37 16.01 -20.33
N LEU A 122 -18.46 15.66 -21.02
CA LEU A 122 -19.39 16.61 -21.66
C LEU A 122 -20.70 16.81 -20.88
N GLY A 123 -20.75 16.45 -19.59
CA GLY A 123 -22.01 16.42 -18.82
C GLY A 123 -22.03 17.13 -17.46
N TYR A 124 -20.95 17.82 -17.04
CA TYR A 124 -20.90 18.52 -15.75
C TYR A 124 -20.94 20.05 -15.92
N SER A 125 -21.98 20.55 -16.58
CA SER A 125 -22.33 21.98 -16.54
C SER A 125 -23.78 22.13 -16.08
N LEU A 126 -23.97 22.30 -14.78
CA LEU A 126 -25.14 22.91 -14.14
C LEU A 126 -24.64 23.90 -13.09
#